data_AF-A0A3N5XHM0-F1
#
_entry.id   AF-A0A3N5XHM0-F1
#
_cell.length_a   1.000
_cell.length_b   1.000
_cell.length_c   1.000
_cell.angle_alpha   90.00
_cell.angle_beta   90.00
_cell.angle_gamma   90.00
#
_symmetry.space_group_name_H-M   'P 1'
#
loop_
_entity.id
_entity.type
_entity.pdbx_description
1 polymer ?
#
loop_
_entity_poly.entity_id
_entity_poly.type
_entity_poly.pdbx_seq_one_letter_code
_entity_poly.pdbx_strand_id
1 'polypeptide(L)'
;MQASKRVFRIVAWIANTIIGLVIVAYIAANVLIGWGVRSDSSRAVAKFSGDRIEALIATVNCQTCSLHDRNRSVWALGQLRDKRALPVLHKYYTGKRCDHKTQICQNELRKAIKWTEGNSFMLPQLWRPFL
;
A
#
# COMPACT_ATOMS: atom_id res chain seq x y z
N MET A 1 15.60 31.34 37.92
CA MET A 1 15.05 31.64 36.56
C MET A 1 15.91 31.17 35.38
N GLN A 2 17.25 31.03 35.50
CA GLN A 2 18.11 30.64 34.37
C GLN A 2 18.12 29.12 34.07
N ALA A 3 17.98 28.28 35.11
CA ALA A 3 17.92 26.82 34.97
C ALA A 3 16.64 26.33 34.25
N SER A 4 15.48 26.92 34.54
CA SER A 4 14.21 26.57 33.87
C SER A 4 14.23 26.88 32.38
N LYS A 5 14.86 27.99 31.96
CA LYS A 5 15.06 28.33 30.54
C LYS A 5 16.02 27.37 29.82
N ARG A 6 17.00 26.77 30.52
CA ARG A 6 17.89 25.75 29.95
C ARG A 6 17.16 24.42 29.76
N VAL A 7 16.42 23.97 30.78
CA VAL A 7 15.60 22.75 30.70
C VAL A 7 14.55 22.87 29.60
N PHE A 8 13.83 23.99 29.51
CA PHE A 8 12.84 24.22 28.46
C PHE A 8 13.44 24.12 27.05
N ARG A 9 14.63 24.72 26.83
CA ARG A 9 15.33 24.61 25.54
C ARG A 9 15.71 23.17 25.20
N ILE A 10 16.22 22.41 26.17
CA ILE A 10 16.58 20.99 25.96
C ILE A 10 15.33 20.18 25.59
N VAL A 11 14.23 20.35 26.33
CA VAL A 11 12.96 19.67 26.03
C VAL A 11 12.45 20.03 24.63
N ALA A 12 12.51 21.31 24.25
CA ALA A 12 12.12 21.74 22.91
C ALA A 12 13.00 21.13 21.81
N TRP A 13 14.31 21.05 22.02
CA TRP A 13 15.24 20.39 21.09
C TRP A 13 14.97 18.89 20.93
N ILE A 14 14.68 18.20 22.03
CA ILE A 14 14.31 16.78 22.01
C ILE A 14 12.99 16.60 21.25
N ALA A 15 11.97 17.39 21.58
CA ALA A 15 10.67 17.33 20.92
C ALA A 15 10.78 17.57 19.40
N ASN A 16 11.51 18.61 18.99
CA ASN A 16 11.73 18.91 17.56
C ASN A 16 12.50 17.80 16.84
N THR A 17 13.50 17.20 17.49
CA THR A 17 14.22 16.06 16.94
C THR A 17 13.29 14.87 16.72
N ILE A 18 12.44 14.54 17.70
CA ILE A 18 11.47 13.44 17.59
C ILE A 18 10.48 13.72 16.45
N ILE A 19 9.94 14.93 16.37
CA ILE A 19 9.03 15.33 15.29
C ILE A 19 9.72 15.18 13.93
N GLY A 20 10.96 15.65 13.80
CA GLY A 20 11.76 15.51 12.59
C GLY A 20 11.93 14.04 12.18
N LEU A 21 12.26 13.15 13.13
CA LEU A 21 12.41 11.72 12.87
C LEU A 21 11.09 11.07 12.41
N VAL A 22 9.95 11.45 13.01
CA VAL A 22 8.64 10.96 12.59
C VAL A 22 8.32 11.39 11.15
N ILE A 23 8.59 12.65 10.79
CA ILE A 23 8.38 13.16 9.44
C ILE A 23 9.26 12.41 8.43
N VAL A 24 10.55 12.20 8.74
CA VAL A 24 11.48 11.47 7.87
C VAL A 24 11.02 10.02 7.69
N ALA A 25 10.67 9.33 8.77
CA ALA A 25 10.17 7.95 8.71
C ALA A 25 8.90 7.85 7.86
N TYR A 26 8.00 8.82 8.01
CA TYR A 26 6.78 8.90 7.23
C TYR A 26 7.05 9.11 5.72
N ILE A 27 7.93 10.03 5.35
CA ILE A 27 8.32 10.25 3.94
C ILE A 27 8.97 8.99 3.36
N ALA A 28 9.91 8.38 4.11
CA ALA A 28 10.58 7.17 3.68
C ALA A 28 9.59 6.02 3.42
N ALA A 29 8.59 5.84 4.30
CA ALA A 29 7.54 4.84 4.11
C ALA A 29 6.76 5.05 2.80
N ASN A 30 6.39 6.30 2.47
CA ASN A 30 5.69 6.59 1.21
C ASN A 30 6.56 6.30 -0.02
N VAL A 31 7.84 6.66 0.03
CA VAL A 31 8.79 6.39 -1.07
C VAL A 31 8.92 4.88 -1.31
N LEU A 32 9.04 4.10 -0.24
CA LEU A 32 9.14 2.63 -0.34
C LEU A 32 7.86 2.01 -0.90
N ILE A 33 6.69 2.48 -0.48
CA ILE A 33 5.40 2.03 -1.02
C ILE A 33 5.30 2.38 -2.51
N GLY A 34 5.60 3.63 -2.89
CA GLY A 34 5.54 4.08 -4.28
C GLY A 34 6.49 3.29 -5.19
N TRP A 35 7.71 3.01 -4.71
CA TRP A 35 8.65 2.15 -5.42
C TRP A 35 8.13 0.73 -5.59
N GLY A 36 7.56 0.14 -4.54
CA GLY A 36 6.95 -1.19 -4.59
C GLY A 36 5.81 -1.27 -5.61
N VAL A 37 4.87 -0.32 -5.57
CA VAL A 37 3.74 -0.25 -6.51
C VAL A 37 4.23 -0.10 -7.95
N ARG A 38 5.23 0.75 -8.18
CA ARG A 38 5.81 0.95 -9.52
C ARG A 38 6.49 -0.32 -10.01
N SER A 39 7.31 -0.96 -9.18
CA SER A 39 8.00 -2.21 -9.51
C SER A 39 7.01 -3.32 -9.87
N ASP A 40 5.95 -3.48 -9.07
CA ASP A 40 4.92 -4.49 -9.29
C ASP A 40 4.10 -4.20 -10.56
N SER A 41 3.73 -2.93 -10.78
CA SER A 41 3.04 -2.48 -11.99
C SER A 41 3.88 -2.73 -13.24
N SER A 42 5.16 -2.38 -13.23
CA SER A 42 6.05 -2.57 -14.37
C SER A 42 6.22 -4.05 -14.73
N ARG A 43 6.35 -4.93 -13.72
CA ARG A 43 6.41 -6.39 -13.99
C ARG A 43 5.10 -6.93 -14.54
N ALA A 44 3.95 -6.41 -14.09
CA ALA A 44 2.66 -6.79 -14.63
C ALA A 44 2.51 -6.36 -16.09
N VAL A 45 2.83 -5.09 -16.41
CA VAL A 45 2.77 -4.54 -17.78
C VAL A 45 3.78 -5.23 -18.72
N ALA A 46 4.93 -5.68 -18.22
CA ALA A 46 5.87 -6.45 -19.02
C ALA A 46 5.31 -7.83 -19.44
N LYS A 47 4.33 -8.36 -18.72
CA LYS A 47 3.73 -9.69 -18.97
C LYS A 47 2.36 -9.60 -19.64
N PHE A 48 1.59 -8.55 -19.36
CA PHE A 48 0.22 -8.37 -19.83
C PHE A 48 0.09 -7.00 -20.51
N SER A 49 -0.66 -6.93 -21.61
CA SER A 49 -0.98 -5.68 -22.28
C SER A 49 -1.96 -4.81 -21.49
N GLY A 50 -2.12 -3.55 -21.91
CA GLY A 50 -3.03 -2.59 -21.30
C GLY A 50 -2.34 -1.61 -20.36
N ASP A 51 -3.14 -0.86 -19.61
CA ASP A 51 -2.62 0.03 -18.58
C ASP A 51 -2.17 -0.74 -17.31
N ARG A 52 -1.51 -0.05 -16.37
CA ARG A 52 -1.02 -0.68 -15.14
C ARG A 52 -2.11 -1.37 -14.32
N ILE A 53 -3.34 -0.86 -14.31
CA ILE A 53 -4.45 -1.45 -13.55
C ILE A 53 -4.92 -2.71 -14.25
N GLU A 54 -5.10 -2.67 -15.56
CA GLU A 54 -5.48 -3.82 -16.38
C GLU A 54 -4.47 -4.96 -16.28
N ALA A 55 -3.17 -4.63 -16.38
CA ALA A 55 -2.09 -5.60 -16.28
C ALA A 55 -2.01 -6.25 -14.88
N LEU A 56 -2.22 -5.46 -13.81
CA LEU A 56 -2.29 -5.99 -12.45
C LEU A 56 -3.52 -6.90 -12.26
N ILE A 57 -4.69 -6.51 -12.78
CA ILE A 57 -5.91 -7.35 -12.77
C ILE A 57 -5.67 -8.67 -13.53
N ALA A 58 -5.00 -8.61 -14.68
CA ALA A 58 -4.62 -9.78 -15.45
C ALA A 58 -3.68 -10.70 -14.65
N THR A 59 -2.72 -10.12 -13.93
CA THR A 59 -1.81 -10.87 -13.05
C THR A 59 -2.57 -11.57 -11.93
N VAL A 60 -3.56 -10.93 -11.31
CA VAL A 60 -4.40 -11.56 -10.27
C VAL A 60 -5.21 -12.75 -10.83
N ASN A 61 -5.71 -12.66 -12.07
CA ASN A 61 -6.45 -13.74 -12.72
C ASN A 61 -5.58 -14.86 -13.31
N CYS A 62 -4.29 -14.61 -13.50
CA CYS A 62 -3.34 -15.55 -14.10
C CYS A 62 -3.14 -16.80 -13.24
N GLN A 63 -3.70 -17.93 -13.69
CA GLN A 63 -3.64 -19.21 -12.95
C GLN A 63 -2.24 -19.83 -12.94
N THR A 64 -1.41 -19.52 -13.94
CA THR A 64 -0.02 -19.99 -14.03
C THR A 64 0.98 -19.06 -13.33
N CYS A 65 0.52 -17.91 -12.83
CA CYS A 65 1.37 -16.98 -12.10
C CYS A 65 1.56 -17.45 -10.65
N SER A 66 2.73 -17.16 -10.09
CA SER A 66 3.02 -17.50 -8.70
C SER A 66 2.03 -16.81 -7.74
N LEU A 67 1.70 -17.47 -6.62
CA LEU A 67 0.89 -16.84 -5.58
C LEU A 67 1.55 -15.57 -5.03
N HIS A 68 2.88 -15.51 -5.04
CA HIS A 68 3.61 -14.32 -4.65
C HIS A 68 3.29 -13.12 -5.56
N ASP A 69 3.36 -13.29 -6.89
CA ASP A 69 3.09 -12.20 -7.83
C ASP A 69 1.61 -11.80 -7.82
N ARG A 70 0.71 -12.77 -7.65
CA ARG A 70 -0.73 -12.50 -7.49
C ARG A 70 -1.00 -11.70 -6.23
N ASN A 71 -0.40 -12.06 -5.09
CA ASN A 71 -0.53 -11.32 -3.84
C ASN A 71 0.06 -9.91 -3.93
N ARG A 72 1.24 -9.74 -4.54
CA ARG A 72 1.82 -8.43 -4.80
C ARG A 72 0.94 -7.57 -5.70
N SER A 73 0.31 -8.17 -6.70
CA SER A 73 -0.64 -7.47 -7.57
C SER A 73 -1.88 -7.01 -6.80
N VAL A 74 -2.43 -7.85 -5.91
CA VAL A 74 -3.53 -7.46 -5.01
C VAL A 74 -3.12 -6.31 -4.10
N TRP A 75 -1.92 -6.37 -3.52
CA TRP A 75 -1.39 -5.29 -2.68
C TRP A 75 -1.26 -3.98 -3.49
N ALA A 76 -0.66 -4.02 -4.67
CA ALA A 76 -0.48 -2.85 -5.53
C ALA A 76 -1.83 -2.24 -5.97
N LEU A 77 -2.81 -3.07 -6.36
CA LEU A 77 -4.17 -2.62 -6.65
C LEU A 77 -4.81 -1.93 -5.44
N GLY A 78 -4.60 -2.46 -4.24
CA GLY A 78 -5.05 -1.85 -2.99
C GLY A 78 -4.43 -0.47 -2.73
N GLN A 79 -3.16 -0.26 -3.06
CA GLN A 79 -2.49 1.05 -2.94
C GLN A 79 -3.02 2.06 -3.97
N LEU A 80 -3.27 1.60 -5.20
CA LEU A 80 -3.74 2.44 -6.30
C LEU A 80 -5.21 2.86 -6.13
N ARG A 81 -6.03 2.04 -5.46
CA ARG A 81 -7.43 2.33 -5.12
C ARG A 81 -8.28 2.68 -6.35
N ASP A 82 -7.95 2.10 -7.50
CA ASP A 82 -8.74 2.22 -8.72
C ASP A 82 -9.95 1.27 -8.65
N LYS A 83 -11.16 1.82 -8.79
CA LYS A 83 -12.41 1.06 -8.67
C LYS A 83 -12.53 -0.08 -9.69
N ARG A 84 -11.82 -0.02 -10.82
CA ARG A 84 -11.76 -1.10 -11.82
C ARG A 84 -11.22 -2.41 -11.22
N ALA A 85 -10.50 -2.36 -10.10
CA ALA A 85 -9.99 -3.53 -9.40
C ALA A 85 -11.05 -4.29 -8.58
N LEU A 86 -12.15 -3.64 -8.18
CA LEU A 86 -13.13 -4.24 -7.26
C LEU A 86 -13.68 -5.59 -7.72
N PRO A 87 -14.07 -5.79 -9.00
CA PRO A 87 -14.61 -7.07 -9.45
C PRO A 87 -13.63 -8.23 -9.25
N VAL A 88 -12.33 -8.04 -9.57
CA VAL A 88 -11.33 -9.10 -9.39
C VAL A 88 -11.00 -9.34 -7.93
N LEU A 89 -10.96 -8.27 -7.11
CA LEU A 89 -10.69 -8.41 -5.67
C LEU A 89 -11.82 -9.18 -4.98
N HIS A 90 -13.08 -8.85 -5.27
CA HIS A 90 -14.24 -9.56 -4.73
C HIS A 90 -14.34 -10.99 -5.24
N LYS A 91 -14.03 -11.25 -6.52
CA LYS A 91 -14.02 -12.60 -7.10
C LYS A 91 -13.17 -13.60 -6.31
N TYR A 92 -12.03 -13.18 -5.76
CA TYR A 92 -11.12 -14.06 -5.02
C TYR A 92 -11.27 -13.96 -3.49
N TYR A 93 -12.14 -13.08 -3.00
CA TYR A 93 -12.36 -12.90 -1.58
C TYR A 93 -13.40 -13.89 -1.06
N THR A 94 -13.02 -14.67 -0.06
CA THR A 94 -13.84 -15.70 0.58
C THR A 94 -14.13 -15.41 2.05
N GLY A 95 -13.46 -14.42 2.65
CA GLY A 95 -13.55 -14.10 4.08
C GLY A 95 -12.87 -15.09 5.02
N LYS A 96 -12.24 -16.16 4.51
CA LYS A 96 -11.54 -17.17 5.31
C LYS A 96 -10.16 -16.68 5.78
N ARG A 97 -9.48 -17.45 6.62
CA ARG A 97 -8.08 -17.19 7.00
C ARG A 97 -7.16 -17.35 5.78
N CYS A 98 -6.03 -16.64 5.76
CA CYS A 98 -5.05 -16.80 4.69
C CYS A 98 -4.45 -18.21 4.73
N ASP A 99 -4.41 -18.86 3.56
CA ASP A 99 -3.56 -20.00 3.29
C ASP A 99 -2.60 -19.62 2.17
N HIS A 100 -1.37 -19.27 2.55
CA HIS A 100 -0.33 -18.78 1.65
C HIS A 100 0.19 -19.86 0.68
N LYS A 101 -0.13 -21.14 0.91
CA LYS A 101 0.32 -22.24 0.04
C LYS A 101 -0.61 -22.46 -1.14
N THR A 102 -1.90 -22.15 -0.99
CA THR A 102 -2.91 -22.58 -1.95
C THR A 102 -3.70 -21.41 -2.54
N GLN A 103 -3.73 -20.24 -1.90
CA GLN A 103 -4.64 -19.16 -2.26
C GLN A 103 -3.98 -17.78 -2.15
N ILE A 104 -4.62 -16.80 -2.78
CA ILE A 104 -4.35 -15.39 -2.50
C ILE A 104 -4.72 -15.11 -1.03
N CYS A 105 -3.87 -14.34 -0.34
CA CYS A 105 -4.11 -14.02 1.06
C CYS A 105 -5.35 -13.13 1.21
N GLN A 106 -6.34 -13.69 1.92
CA GLN A 106 -7.62 -13.08 2.22
C GLN A 106 -7.49 -11.76 3.01
N ASN A 107 -6.45 -11.60 3.83
CA ASN A 107 -6.17 -10.34 4.53
C ASN A 107 -5.73 -9.22 3.57
N GLU A 108 -4.93 -9.54 2.55
CA GLU A 108 -4.55 -8.55 1.53
C GLU A 108 -5.75 -8.17 0.67
N LEU A 109 -6.56 -9.15 0.25
CA LEU A 109 -7.81 -8.89 -0.46
C LEU A 109 -8.75 -8.00 0.36
N ARG A 110 -8.98 -8.32 1.64
CA ARG A 110 -9.81 -7.52 2.53
C ARG A 110 -9.32 -6.08 2.66
N LYS A 111 -8.01 -5.86 2.81
CA LYS A 111 -7.43 -4.52 2.86
C LYS A 111 -7.62 -3.78 1.55
N ALA A 112 -7.28 -4.42 0.42
CA ALA A 112 -7.40 -3.83 -0.91
C ALA A 112 -8.84 -3.44 -1.25
N ILE A 113 -9.82 -4.30 -0.93
CA ILE A 113 -11.26 -4.01 -1.07
C ILE A 113 -11.64 -2.80 -0.22
N LYS A 114 -11.36 -2.83 1.09
CA LYS A 114 -11.69 -1.74 2.02
C LYS A 114 -11.10 -0.41 1.58
N TRP A 115 -9.86 -0.41 1.08
CA TRP A 115 -9.19 0.78 0.58
C TRP A 115 -9.82 1.28 -0.71
N THR A 116 -10.12 0.40 -1.65
CA THR A 116 -10.67 0.75 -2.97
C THR A 116 -12.13 1.23 -2.88
N GLU A 117 -12.91 0.71 -1.95
CA GLU A 117 -14.30 1.14 -1.71
C GLU A 117 -14.41 2.51 -1.02
N GLY A 118 -13.30 3.07 -0.52
CA GLY A 118 -13.32 4.34 0.22
C GLY A 118 -13.67 4.18 1.70
N ASN A 119 -13.87 2.96 2.20
CA ASN A 119 -14.21 2.64 3.58
C ASN A 119 -13.01 2.76 4.56
N SER A 120 -12.10 3.69 4.29
CA SER A 120 -10.86 3.89 5.04
C SER A 120 -10.90 5.22 5.76
N PHE A 121 -10.67 5.20 7.07
CA PHE A 121 -10.60 6.38 7.92
C PHE A 121 -9.48 7.38 7.52
N MET A 122 -8.53 6.98 6.67
CA MET A 122 -7.47 7.87 6.18
C MET A 122 -7.92 8.68 4.96
N LEU A 123 -7.89 10.02 5.12
CA LEU A 123 -8.12 11.02 4.09
C LEU A 123 -7.41 10.63 2.77
N PRO A 124 -8.13 10.21 1.72
CA PRO A 124 -7.55 9.67 0.49
C PRO A 124 -6.70 10.67 -0.33
N GLN A 125 -6.66 11.94 0.07
CA GLN A 125 -6.15 13.06 -0.72
C GLN A 125 -4.72 13.49 -0.37
N LEU A 126 -4.20 13.14 0.80
CA LEU A 126 -2.89 13.63 1.29
C LEU A 126 -1.65 12.89 0.71
N TRP A 127 -1.83 11.74 0.06
CA TRP A 127 -0.73 10.81 -0.29
C TRP A 127 -0.71 10.44 -1.79
N ARG A 128 -1.72 10.89 -2.57
CA ARG A 128 -1.84 10.61 -4.02
C ARG A 128 -0.83 11.29 -4.95
N PRO A 129 -0.16 12.41 -4.64
CA PRO A 129 0.77 13.00 -5.60
C PRO A 129 2.09 12.23 -5.78
N PHE A 130 2.30 11.14 -5.03
CA PHE A 130 3.57 10.38 -5.03
C PHE A 130 3.47 8.93 -5.53
N LEU A 131 2.33 8.52 -6.12
CA LEU A 131 2.06 7.20 -6.75
C LEU A 131 1.83 7.31 -8.27
#